data_AF-A0A3P7P8B5-F1
#
_entry.id   AF-A0A3P7P8B5-F1
#
_cell.length_a   1.000
_cell.length_b   1.000
_cell.length_c   1.000
_cell.angle_alpha   90.00
_cell.angle_beta   90.00
_cell.angle_gamma   90.00
#
_symmetry.space_group_name_H-M   'P 1'
#
loop_
_entity.id
_entity.type
_entity.pdbx_description
1 polymer ?
#
loop_
_entity_poly.entity_id
_entity_poly.type
_entity_poly.pdbx_seq_one_letter_code
_entity_poly.pdbx_strand_id
1 'polypeptide(L)'
;MDMAKNTTRSVELRKPRPDCKACAPSAQMTPEVIKQTDYLEFCGAPSCDVELKALRDNKIHHLLIDIRPSVEVEICRLKDCLYIPLPELYRDSNLTQICSHIRNAQPPDSKKPYPGKRRGC
;
A
#
# COMPACT_ATOMS: atom_id res chain seq x y z
N MET A 1 -4.01 -32.58 2.59
CA MET A 1 -3.71 -31.31 3.28
C MET A 1 -2.29 -31.41 3.79
N ASP A 2 -1.34 -30.90 3.02
CA ASP A 2 0.09 -31.11 3.27
C ASP A 2 0.61 -30.15 4.35
N MET A 3 0.85 -30.70 5.54
CA MET A 3 1.50 -30.06 6.70
C MET A 3 3.01 -29.78 6.47
N ALA A 4 3.52 -29.94 5.25
CA ALA A 4 4.95 -29.82 4.93
C ALA A 4 5.45 -28.37 4.77
N LYS A 5 4.60 -27.37 5.01
CA LYS A 5 4.91 -25.94 4.78
C LYS A 5 5.27 -25.15 6.05
N ASN A 6 5.41 -25.81 7.21
CA ASN A 6 5.67 -25.16 8.50
C ASN A 6 7.01 -25.55 9.15
N THR A 7 7.97 -26.08 8.39
CA THR A 7 9.31 -26.38 8.93
C THR A 7 10.01 -25.08 9.32
N THR A 8 10.14 -24.84 10.62
CA THR A 8 10.97 -23.77 11.15
C THR A 8 12.43 -24.07 10.82
N ARG A 9 13.12 -23.08 10.24
CA ARG A 9 14.57 -23.15 9.99
C ARG A 9 15.27 -22.29 11.03
N SER A 10 16.22 -22.88 11.74
CA SER A 10 17.16 -22.12 12.55
C SER A 10 18.27 -21.62 11.63
N VAL A 11 18.50 -20.31 11.62
CA VAL A 11 19.58 -19.67 10.87
C VAL A 11 20.44 -18.90 11.85
N GLU A 12 21.72 -19.23 11.92
CA GLU A 12 22.68 -18.43 12.68
C GLU A 12 23.08 -17.20 11.88
N LEU A 13 22.89 -16.03 12.49
CA LEU A 13 23.36 -14.78 11.89
C LEU A 13 24.89 -14.71 12.00
N ARG A 14 25.53 -14.23 10.94
CA ARG A 14 26.96 -13.92 10.95
C ARG A 14 27.28 -12.85 12.00
N LYS A 15 28.54 -12.84 12.47
CA LYS A 15 29.07 -11.75 13.29
C LYS A 15 28.98 -10.38 12.57
N PRO A 16 28.99 -9.27 13.32
CA PRO A 16 29.04 -7.93 12.74
C PRO A 16 30.16 -7.80 11.72
N ARG A 17 29.87 -7.08 10.64
CA ARG A 17 30.86 -6.84 9.59
C ARG A 17 31.80 -5.72 10.06
N PRO A 18 33.12 -5.88 9.99
CA PRO A 18 34.07 -4.84 10.43
C PRO A 18 34.00 -3.59 9.54
N ASP A 19 33.47 -3.72 8.33
CA ASP A 19 33.25 -2.67 7.32
C ASP A 19 31.78 -2.18 7.30
N CYS A 20 30.97 -2.54 8.30
CA CYS A 20 29.57 -2.12 8.35
C CYS A 20 29.46 -0.60 8.48
N LYS A 21 28.88 0.06 7.47
CA LYS A 21 28.65 1.51 7.48
C LYS A 21 27.83 2.02 8.67
N ALA A 22 27.07 1.14 9.35
CA ALA A 22 26.25 1.50 10.51
C ALA A 22 26.91 1.21 11.87
N CYS A 23 27.56 0.05 12.03
CA CYS A 23 28.05 -0.40 13.35
C CYS A 23 29.53 -0.77 13.40
N ALA A 24 30.30 -0.51 12.34
CA ALA A 24 31.74 -0.62 12.41
C ALA A 24 32.33 0.38 13.41
N PRO A 25 33.48 0.09 14.04
CA PRO A 25 34.16 1.05 14.91
C PRO A 25 34.54 2.37 14.20
N SER A 26 34.73 2.31 12.88
CA SER A 26 35.00 3.47 12.02
C SER A 26 33.74 4.18 11.53
N ALA A 27 32.54 3.66 11.81
CA ALA A 27 31.29 4.24 11.37
C ALA A 27 30.96 5.50 12.18
N GLN A 28 30.80 6.62 11.49
CA GLN A 28 30.33 7.88 12.08
C GLN A 28 28.82 8.00 11.87
N MET A 29 28.04 7.22 12.63
CA MET A 29 26.58 7.35 12.63
C MET A 29 26.17 8.45 13.60
N THR A 30 25.70 9.59 13.06
CA THR A 30 25.04 10.64 13.84
C THR A 30 23.56 10.75 13.45
N PRO A 31 22.70 11.35 14.28
CA PRO A 31 21.30 11.60 13.92
C PRO A 31 21.13 12.36 12.60
N GLU A 32 22.08 13.24 12.26
CA GLU A 32 22.11 14.00 11.01
C GLU A 32 22.39 13.09 9.81
N VAL A 33 23.36 12.17 9.93
CA VAL A 33 23.69 11.18 8.89
C VAL A 33 22.52 10.21 8.65
N ILE A 34 21.83 9.82 9.72
CA ILE A 34 20.64 8.96 9.62
C ILE A 34 19.53 9.65 8.81
N LYS A 35 19.29 10.94 9.04
CA LYS A 35 18.29 11.72 8.28
C LYS A 35 18.65 11.87 6.79
N GLN A 36 19.94 11.74 6.46
CA GLN A 36 20.44 11.81 5.08
C GLN A 36 20.53 10.44 4.40
N THR A 37 20.32 9.35 5.14
CA THR A 37 20.41 8.00 4.59
C THR A 37 19.24 7.75 3.66
N ASP A 38 19.52 7.32 2.42
CA ASP A 38 18.49 6.81 1.53
C ASP A 38 18.00 5.45 2.04
N TYR A 39 16.88 5.50 2.75
CA TYR A 39 16.27 4.31 3.34
C TYR A 39 15.78 3.31 2.28
N LEU A 40 15.41 3.79 1.08
CA LEU A 40 14.97 2.94 -0.03
C LEU A 40 16.16 2.17 -0.62
N GLU A 41 17.29 2.84 -0.81
CA GLU A 41 18.54 2.18 -1.20
C GLU A 41 18.98 1.15 -0.14
N PHE A 42 18.90 1.52 1.14
CA PHE A 42 19.29 0.65 2.25
C PHE A 42 18.41 -0.59 2.40
N CYS A 43 17.09 -0.46 2.23
CA CYS A 43 16.16 -1.58 2.38
C CYS A 43 16.13 -2.52 1.17
N GLY A 44 16.69 -2.08 0.03
CA GLY A 44 16.83 -2.90 -1.18
C GLY A 44 15.51 -3.30 -1.84
N ALA A 45 14.39 -2.70 -1.42
CA ALA A 45 13.09 -2.92 -2.03
C ALA A 45 12.80 -1.78 -3.01
N PRO A 46 12.42 -2.06 -4.27
CA PRO A 46 11.92 -1.02 -5.15
C PRO A 46 10.72 -0.35 -4.50
N SER A 47 10.65 0.98 -4.58
CA SER A 47 9.49 1.72 -4.10
C SER A 47 8.27 1.32 -4.93
N CYS A 48 7.41 0.46 -4.40
CA CYS A 48 6.14 0.08 -5.04
C CYS A 48 5.16 1.26 -5.17
N ASP A 49 5.46 2.39 -4.53
CA ASP A 49 4.57 3.55 -4.43
C ASP A 49 4.78 4.62 -5.51
N VAL A 50 5.80 4.48 -6.37
CA VAL A 50 6.13 5.50 -7.39
C VAL A 50 4.98 5.75 -8.38
N GLU A 51 4.27 4.69 -8.75
CA GLU A 51 3.12 4.78 -9.68
C GLU A 51 1.90 5.42 -9.02
N LEU A 52 1.64 5.14 -7.73
CA LEU A 52 0.54 5.76 -6.99
C LEU A 52 0.77 7.26 -6.79
N LYS A 53 2.00 7.67 -6.50
CA LYS A 53 2.32 9.09 -6.36
C LYS A 53 2.10 9.84 -7.67
N ALA A 54 2.58 9.28 -8.79
CA ALA A 54 2.35 9.88 -10.10
C ALA A 54 0.86 9.96 -10.45
N LEU A 55 0.05 8.95 -10.13
CA LEU A 55 -1.40 8.97 -10.34
C LEU A 55 -2.09 10.12 -9.57
N ARG A 56 -1.65 10.35 -8.33
CA ARG A 56 -2.15 11.43 -7.46
C ARG A 56 -1.71 12.81 -7.93
N ASP A 57 -0.43 12.96 -8.24
CA ASP A 57 0.17 14.24 -8.63
C ASP A 57 -0.36 14.70 -10.00
N ASN A 58 -0.55 13.78 -10.94
CA ASN A 58 -1.09 14.07 -12.27
C ASN A 58 -2.62 14.24 -12.28
N LYS A 59 -3.29 14.11 -11.12
CA LYS A 59 -4.75 14.27 -10.98
C LYS A 59 -5.56 13.48 -12.02
N ILE A 60 -5.06 12.31 -12.40
CA ILE A 60 -5.79 11.40 -13.29
C ILE A 60 -7.12 11.07 -12.62
N HIS A 61 -8.22 10.96 -13.36
CA HIS A 61 -9.52 10.70 -12.75
C HIS A 61 -9.53 9.31 -12.10
N HIS A 62 -9.51 9.25 -10.76
CA HIS A 62 -9.46 8.01 -10.00
C HIS A 62 -10.32 8.10 -8.73
N LEU A 63 -10.75 6.94 -8.23
CA LEU A 63 -11.36 6.80 -6.92
C LEU A 63 -10.34 6.17 -5.97
N LEU A 64 -9.89 6.94 -4.97
CA LEU A 64 -8.99 6.45 -3.93
C LEU A 64 -9.81 6.02 -2.70
N ILE A 65 -9.64 4.77 -2.27
CA ILE A 65 -10.31 4.21 -1.08
C ILE A 65 -9.24 3.86 -0.05
N ASP A 66 -9.33 4.45 1.14
CA ASP A 66 -8.45 4.14 2.26
C ASP A 66 -9.11 3.09 3.15
N ILE A 67 -8.54 1.88 3.14
CA ILE A 67 -9.07 0.70 3.83
C ILE A 67 -8.38 0.41 5.16
N ARG A 68 -7.46 1.28 5.58
CA ARG A 68 -6.66 1.08 6.79
C ARG A 68 -7.52 1.11 8.06
N PRO A 69 -7.10 0.44 9.14
CA PRO A 69 -7.75 0.58 10.44
C PRO A 69 -7.63 2.03 10.96
N SER A 70 -8.53 2.42 11.86
CA SER A 70 -8.60 3.80 12.39
C SER A 70 -7.28 4.29 12.97
N VAL A 71 -6.57 3.43 13.70
CA VAL A 71 -5.26 3.74 14.31
C VAL A 71 -4.23 4.20 13.28
N GLU A 72 -4.17 3.58 12.10
CA GLU A 72 -3.21 3.98 11.05
C GLU A 72 -3.62 5.28 10.36
N VAL A 73 -4.93 5.49 10.20
CA VAL A 73 -5.49 6.70 9.59
C VAL A 73 -5.33 7.91 10.50
N GLU A 74 -5.43 7.73 11.81
CA GLU A 74 -5.18 8.78 12.81
C GLU A 74 -3.74 9.29 12.78
N ILE A 75 -2.77 8.40 12.52
CA ILE A 75 -1.36 8.77 12.37
C ILE A 75 -1.13 9.62 11.12
N CYS A 76 -1.72 9.23 9.99
CA CYS A 76 -1.59 9.97 8.74
C CYS A 76 -2.82 9.77 7.84
N ARG A 77 -3.63 10.83 7.72
CA ARG A 77 -4.82 10.85 6.85
C ARG A 77 -4.44 11.16 5.42
N LEU A 78 -4.85 10.31 4.49
CA LEU A 78 -4.76 10.61 3.06
C LEU A 78 -5.81 11.68 2.70
N LYS A 79 -5.38 12.73 2.00
CA LYS A 79 -6.28 13.71 1.40
C LYS A 79 -6.98 13.14 0.16
N ASP A 80 -8.16 13.66 -0.16
CA ASP A 80 -8.94 13.34 -1.35
C ASP A 80 -9.20 11.82 -1.53
N CYS A 81 -9.56 11.15 -0.43
CA CYS A 81 -9.88 9.73 -0.42
C CYS A 81 -11.22 9.46 0.27
N LEU A 82 -11.83 8.33 -0.08
CA LEU A 82 -12.98 7.77 0.62
C LEU A 82 -12.48 6.80 1.69
N TYR A 83 -12.64 7.15 2.96
CA TYR A 83 -12.25 6.29 4.07
C TYR A 83 -13.33 5.24 4.35
N ILE A 84 -13.00 3.96 4.17
CA ILE A 84 -13.86 2.83 4.52
C ILE A 84 -12.95 1.72 5.07
N PRO A 85 -12.87 1.52 6.41
CA PRO A 85 -12.04 0.48 6.99
C PRO A 85 -12.34 -0.88 6.35
N LEU A 86 -11.30 -1.69 6.12
CA LEU A 86 -11.45 -2.98 5.45
C LEU A 86 -12.58 -3.88 6.03
N PRO A 87 -12.78 -3.98 7.36
CA PRO A 87 -13.89 -4.76 7.93
C PRO A 87 -15.28 -4.28 7.51
N GLU A 88 -15.41 -3.02 7.09
CA GLU A 88 -16.68 -2.40 6.70
C GLU A 88 -16.86 -2.34 5.19
N LEU A 89 -15.82 -2.60 4.40
CA LEU A 89 -15.79 -2.41 2.96
C LEU A 89 -16.93 -3.14 2.24
N TYR A 90 -17.23 -4.36 2.67
CA TYR A 90 -18.23 -5.23 2.05
C TYR A 90 -19.66 -5.02 2.52
N ARG A 91 -19.93 -4.03 3.39
CA ARG A 91 -21.31 -3.67 3.76
C ARG A 91 -22.04 -3.10 2.54
N ASP A 92 -23.29 -3.48 2.35
CA ASP A 92 -24.09 -3.07 1.18
C ASP A 92 -24.17 -1.54 1.02
N SER A 93 -24.24 -0.80 2.15
CA SER A 93 -24.23 0.67 2.14
C SER A 93 -22.95 1.23 1.50
N ASN A 94 -21.80 0.68 1.88
CA ASN A 94 -20.48 1.12 1.42
C ASN A 94 -20.24 0.71 -0.03
N LEU A 95 -20.63 -0.51 -0.42
CA LEU A 95 -20.58 -0.96 -1.80
C LEU A 95 -21.49 -0.10 -2.72
N THR A 96 -22.68 0.28 -2.23
CA THR A 96 -23.60 1.15 -2.96
C THR A 96 -22.99 2.54 -3.16
N GLN A 97 -22.34 3.08 -2.13
CA GLN A 97 -21.62 4.36 -2.21
C GLN A 97 -20.45 4.29 -3.20
N ILE A 98 -19.62 3.25 -3.15
CA ILE A 98 -18.52 3.08 -4.12
C ILE A 98 -19.08 3.00 -5.56
N CYS A 99 -20.15 2.23 -5.76
CA CYS A 99 -20.79 2.11 -7.07
C CYS A 99 -21.37 3.45 -7.57
N SER A 100 -21.92 4.29 -6.68
CA SER A 100 -22.43 5.61 -7.10
C SER A 100 -21.30 6.54 -7.52
N HIS A 101 -20.18 6.57 -6.79
CA HIS A 101 -18.98 7.32 -7.17
C HIS A 101 -18.45 6.90 -8.54
N ILE A 102 -18.36 5.59 -8.81
CA ILE A 102 -17.90 5.07 -10.11
C ILE A 102 -18.86 5.46 -11.23
N ARG A 103 -20.18 5.35 -11.01
CA ARG A 103 -21.19 5.71 -12.03
C ARG A 103 -21.18 7.21 -12.34
N ASN A 104 -21.07 8.06 -11.32
CA ASN A 104 -21.04 9.51 -11.50
C ASN A 104 -19.77 10.00 -12.21
N ALA A 105 -18.67 9.24 -12.11
CA ALA A 105 -17.42 9.52 -12.78
C ALA A 105 -17.36 9.01 -14.23
N GLN A 106 -18.31 8.18 -14.68
CA GLN A 106 -18.38 7.71 -16.06
C GLN A 106 -19.03 8.78 -16.96
N PRO A 107 -18.43 9.15 -18.10
CA PRO A 107 -19.12 9.96 -19.09
C PRO A 107 -20.35 9.22 -19.64
N PRO A 108 -21.37 9.93 -20.14
CA PRO A 108 -22.67 9.36 -20.52
C PRO A 108 -22.65 8.28 -21.63
N ASP A 109 -21.49 7.95 -22.22
CA ASP A 109 -21.37 7.02 -23.35
C ASP A 109 -20.21 6.00 -23.20
N SER A 110 -19.87 5.59 -21.97
CA SER A 110 -18.94 4.48 -21.77
C SER A 110 -19.67 3.14 -21.89
N LYS A 111 -19.52 2.47 -23.03
CA LYS A 111 -19.88 1.05 -23.20
C LYS A 111 -19.32 0.26 -22.03
N LYS A 112 -20.19 -0.46 -21.30
CA LYS A 112 -19.76 -1.34 -20.19
C LYS A 112 -18.64 -2.26 -20.70
N PRO A 113 -17.45 -2.27 -20.06
CA PRO A 113 -16.32 -3.10 -20.52
C PRO A 113 -16.61 -4.60 -20.48
N TYR A 114 -17.61 -5.01 -19.69
CA TYR A 114 -17.99 -6.39 -19.51
C TYR A 114 -19.50 -6.56 -19.76
N PRO A 115 -19.92 -7.53 -20.59
CA PRO A 115 -21.32 -7.88 -20.71
C PRO A 115 -21.83 -8.38 -19.36
N GLY A 116 -22.87 -7.74 -18.83
CA GLY A 116 -23.48 -8.15 -17.57
C GLY A 116 -23.98 -9.59 -17.68
N LYS A 117 -23.50 -10.49 -16.82
CA LYS A 117 -24.11 -11.81 -16.66
C LYS A 117 -25.57 -11.60 -16.28
N ARG A 118 -26.48 -11.97 -17.19
CA ARG A 118 -27.89 -12.14 -16.84
C ARG A 118 -27.92 -13.18 -15.72
N ARG A 119 -28.37 -12.79 -14.52
CA ARG A 119 -28.74 -13.77 -13.50
C ARG A 119 -29.93 -14.53 -14.09
N GLY A 120 -29.70 -15.78 -14.48
CA GLY A 120 -30.76 -16.70 -14.86
C GLY A 120 -31.69 -16.92 -13.67
N CYS A 121 -32.99 -17.00 -13.97
CA CYS A 121 -34.05 -17.36 -13.05
C CYS A 121 -33.77 -18.66 -12.29
#